data_AF-A0A512T2G1-F1
#
_entry.id   AF-A0A512T2G1-F1
#
_cell.length_a   1.000
_cell.length_b   1.000
_cell.length_c   1.000
_cell.angle_alpha   90.00
_cell.angle_beta   90.00
_cell.angle_gamma   90.00
#
_symmetry.space_group_name_H-M   'P 1'
#
loop_
_entity.id
_entity.type
_entity.pdbx_description
1 polymer ?
#
loop_
_entity_poly.entity_id
_entity_poly.type
_entity_poly.pdbx_seq_one_letter_code
_entity_poly.pdbx_strand_id
1 'polypeptide(L)'
;MSTAVARRPRPAPWEPPLWLLAAAAVWATVGWVAAVVALLLLVGERVVRPGGRVLATAAVVLLVAVPVAWFLGSSLPLYPPATRLNDNLVAHHIGGLAIWVHFLAACVEVRPGESDTA
;
A
#
# COMPACT_ATOMS: atom_id res chain seq x y z
N MET A 1 -32.21 21.64 12.57
CA MET A 1 -31.36 20.71 11.80
C MET A 1 -29.91 21.02 12.14
N SER A 2 -29.30 20.22 13.01
CA SER A 2 -27.90 20.41 13.41
C SER A 2 -27.00 19.75 12.37
N THR A 3 -26.30 20.55 11.58
CA THR A 3 -25.19 20.07 10.76
C THR A 3 -24.02 19.77 11.70
N ALA A 4 -24.05 18.57 12.30
CA ALA A 4 -22.88 18.02 12.96
C ALA A 4 -21.80 17.86 11.89
N VAL A 5 -20.95 18.88 11.75
CA VAL A 5 -19.73 18.83 10.96
C VAL A 5 -18.94 17.66 11.53
N ALA A 6 -18.97 16.52 10.85
CA ALA A 6 -18.20 15.34 11.19
C ALA A 6 -16.72 15.78 11.21
N ARG A 7 -16.20 16.05 12.41
CA ARG A 7 -14.80 16.41 12.58
C ARG A 7 -14.00 15.23 12.06
N ARG A 8 -13.22 15.47 11.00
CA ARG A 8 -12.22 14.50 10.52
C ARG A 8 -11.37 14.12 11.74
N PRO A 9 -11.32 12.84 12.13
CA PRO A 9 -10.45 12.43 13.23
C PRO A 9 -9.01 12.78 12.82
N ARG A 10 -8.37 13.64 13.62
CA ARG A 10 -6.94 13.89 13.45
C ARG A 10 -6.20 12.58 13.75
N PRO A 11 -5.11 12.27 13.03
CA PRO A 11 -4.32 11.09 13.33
C PRO A 11 -3.88 11.13 14.80
N ALA A 12 -4.05 10.02 15.50
CA ALA A 12 -3.62 9.91 16.89
C ALA A 12 -2.09 10.07 16.97
N PRO A 13 -1.54 10.58 18.09
CA PRO A 13 -0.10 10.85 18.20
C PRO A 13 0.79 9.61 18.04
N TRP A 14 0.23 8.40 18.19
CA TRP A 14 0.91 7.13 17.97
C TRP A 14 0.88 6.64 16.53
N GLU A 15 0.05 7.22 15.65
CA GLU A 15 -0.06 6.79 14.25
C GLU A 15 1.22 7.04 13.43
N PRO A 16 1.87 8.21 13.48
CA PRO A 16 3.07 8.46 12.68
C PRO A 16 4.23 7.50 12.97
N PRO A 17 4.56 7.15 14.24
CA PRO A 17 5.53 6.10 14.52
C PRO A 17 5.19 4.76 13.86
N LEU A 18 3.90 4.35 13.86
CA LEU A 18 3.48 3.10 13.22
C LEU A 18 3.60 3.17 11.70
N TRP A 19 3.32 4.32 11.08
CA TRP A 19 3.53 4.49 9.64
C TRP A 19 5.00 4.37 9.25
N LEU A 20 5.90 4.89 10.08
CA LEU A 20 7.35 4.75 9.87
C LEU A 20 7.80 3.30 10.05
N LEU A 21 7.27 2.58 11.04
CA LEU A 21 7.54 1.14 11.22
C LEU A 21 7.03 0.33 10.03
N ALA A 22 5.82 0.62 9.54
CA ALA A 22 5.28 0.00 8.33
C ALA A 22 6.17 0.28 7.12
N ALA A 23 6.58 1.53 6.91
CA ALA A 23 7.48 1.90 5.82
C ALA A 23 8.84 1.19 5.94
N ALA A 24 9.38 1.06 7.15
CA ALA A 24 10.62 0.32 7.39
C ALA A 24 10.47 -1.18 7.08
N ALA A 25 9.33 -1.80 7.42
CA ALA A 25 9.04 -3.19 7.08
C ALA A 25 8.91 -3.41 5.56
N VAL A 26 8.25 -2.48 4.85
CA VAL A 26 8.19 -2.49 3.38
C VAL A 26 9.58 -2.31 2.78
N TRP A 27 10.39 -1.41 3.34
CA TRP A 27 11.76 -1.16 2.86
C TRP A 27 12.62 -2.42 2.96
N ALA A 28 12.58 -3.10 4.11
CA ALA A 28 13.35 -4.30 4.38
C ALA A 28 12.96 -5.49 3.48
N THR A 29 11.70 -5.55 3.02
CA THR A 29 11.17 -6.72 2.29
C THR A 29 11.07 -6.49 0.78
N VAL A 30 10.74 -5.27 0.35
CA VAL A 30 10.44 -4.95 -1.06
C VAL A 30 11.42 -3.93 -1.63
N GLY A 31 11.97 -3.03 -0.80
CA GLY A 31 12.93 -2.01 -1.22
C GLY A 31 12.42 -0.58 -1.02
N TRP A 32 13.32 0.39 -1.22
CA TRP A 32 13.10 1.77 -0.77
C TRP A 32 12.00 2.49 -1.56
N VAL A 33 11.87 2.20 -2.86
CA VAL A 33 10.84 2.79 -3.72
C VAL A 33 9.45 2.40 -3.22
N ALA A 34 9.22 1.11 -2.97
CA ALA A 34 7.96 0.60 -2.45
C ALA A 34 7.63 1.20 -1.07
N ALA A 35 8.64 1.35 -0.20
CA ALA A 35 8.47 1.97 1.11
C ALA A 35 8.00 3.43 1.03
N VAL A 36 8.61 4.23 0.15
CA VAL A 36 8.20 5.62 -0.09
C VAL A 36 6.76 5.66 -0.61
N VAL A 37 6.40 4.81 -1.58
CA VAL A 37 5.03 4.77 -2.12
C VAL A 37 4.02 4.37 -1.05
N ALA A 38 4.29 3.33 -0.25
CA ALA A 38 3.42 2.91 0.84
C ALA A 38 3.20 4.02 1.88
N LEU A 39 4.27 4.75 2.24
CA LEU A 39 4.19 5.88 3.15
C LEU A 39 3.35 7.02 2.57
N LEU A 40 3.54 7.36 1.30
CA LEU A 40 2.75 8.39 0.62
C LEU A 40 1.26 8.01 0.54
N LEU A 41 0.93 6.74 0.30
CA LEU A 41 -0.45 6.25 0.30
C LEU A 41 -1.07 6.32 1.71
N LEU A 42 -0.33 5.92 2.75
CA LEU A 42 -0.75 6.04 4.15
C LEU A 42 -1.03 7.50 4.53
N VAL A 43 -0.12 8.41 4.19
CA VAL A 43 -0.30 9.85 4.40
C VAL A 43 -1.48 10.39 3.59
N GLY A 44 -1.62 9.96 2.34
CA GLY A 44 -2.74 10.33 1.47
C GLY A 44 -4.08 9.93 2.06
N GLU A 45 -4.19 8.71 2.59
CA GLU A 45 -5.41 8.23 3.24
C GLU A 45 -5.66 8.93 4.57
N ARG A 46 -4.66 9.06 5.44
CA ARG A 46 -4.88 9.56 6.81
C ARG A 46 -4.91 11.08 6.92
N VAL A 47 -4.19 11.80 6.06
CA VAL A 47 -4.05 13.26 6.15
C VAL A 47 -4.90 13.98 5.09
N VAL A 48 -4.82 13.56 3.83
CA VAL A 48 -5.47 14.26 2.71
C VAL A 48 -6.96 13.89 2.61
N ARG A 49 -7.27 12.59 2.63
CA ARG A 49 -8.63 12.05 2.54
C ARG A 49 -8.96 11.04 3.66
N PRO A 50 -9.01 11.48 4.94
CA PRO A 50 -9.33 10.61 6.07
C PRO A 50 -10.71 9.95 5.90
N GLY A 51 -10.75 8.64 6.06
CA GLY A 51 -11.96 7.82 5.84
C GLY A 51 -12.26 7.52 4.36
N GLY A 52 -11.34 7.86 3.45
CA GLY A 52 -11.37 7.37 2.08
C GLY A 52 -10.98 5.89 1.96
N ARG A 53 -10.98 5.36 0.74
CA ARG A 53 -10.56 3.99 0.41
C ARG A 53 -9.31 4.01 -0.48
N VAL A 54 -8.34 4.88 -0.18
CA VAL A 54 -7.20 5.14 -1.08
C VAL A 54 -6.28 3.93 -1.12
N LEU A 55 -5.93 3.37 0.04
CA LEU A 55 -5.15 2.15 0.20
C LEU A 55 -5.86 0.96 -0.44
N ALA A 56 -7.16 0.76 -0.15
CA ALA A 56 -7.92 -0.34 -0.75
C ALA A 56 -7.99 -0.24 -2.29
N THR A 57 -8.24 0.95 -2.82
CA THR A 57 -8.25 1.19 -4.28
C THR A 57 -6.87 0.97 -4.88
N ALA A 58 -5.82 1.47 -4.23
CA ALA A 58 -4.44 1.27 -4.68
C ALA A 58 -4.05 -0.21 -4.65
N ALA A 59 -4.44 -0.96 -3.62
CA ALA A 59 -4.21 -2.41 -3.54
C ALA A 59 -4.85 -3.13 -4.72
N VAL A 60 -6.11 -2.83 -5.06
CA VAL A 60 -6.80 -3.45 -6.20
C VAL A 60 -6.09 -3.11 -7.52
N VAL A 61 -5.73 -1.84 -7.72
CA VAL A 61 -5.02 -1.40 -8.93
C VAL A 61 -3.65 -2.11 -9.03
N LEU A 62 -2.92 -2.21 -7.93
CA LEU A 62 -1.62 -2.89 -7.90
C LEU A 62 -1.77 -4.38 -8.17
N LEU A 63 -2.75 -5.06 -7.58
CA LEU A 63 -3.03 -6.47 -7.85
C LEU A 63 -3.36 -6.74 -9.32
N VAL A 64 -4.10 -5.83 -9.98
CA VAL A 64 -4.37 -5.91 -11.43
C VAL A 64 -3.10 -5.60 -12.25
N ALA A 65 -2.24 -4.71 -11.77
CA ALA A 65 -0.99 -4.37 -12.46
C ALA A 65 0.06 -5.50 -12.42
N VAL A 66 0.05 -6.36 -11.39
CA VAL A 66 0.97 -7.51 -11.26
C VAL A 66 0.95 -8.42 -12.50
N PRO A 67 -0.19 -8.99 -12.94
CA PRO A 67 -0.22 -9.85 -14.12
C PRO A 67 0.14 -9.10 -15.40
N VAL A 68 -0.15 -7.80 -15.50
CA VAL A 68 0.25 -6.98 -16.67
C VAL A 68 1.78 -6.83 -16.72
N ALA A 69 2.41 -6.48 -15.61
CA ALA A 69 3.86 -6.37 -15.51
C ALA A 69 4.55 -7.72 -15.76
N TRP A 70 3.99 -8.80 -15.21
CA TRP A 70 4.45 -10.17 -15.46
C TRP A 70 4.34 -10.56 -16.93
N PHE A 71 3.18 -10.30 -17.56
CA PHE A 71 2.94 -10.63 -18.96
C PHE A 71 3.88 -9.86 -19.90
N LEU A 72 4.04 -8.55 -19.67
CA LEU A 72 5.00 -7.71 -20.39
C LEU A 72 6.43 -8.25 -20.30
N GLY A 73 6.89 -8.64 -19.10
CA GLY A 73 8.20 -9.26 -18.91
C GLY A 73 8.33 -10.64 -19.58
N SER A 74 7.24 -11.42 -19.63
CA SER A 74 7.25 -12.76 -20.24
C SER A 74 7.27 -12.77 -21.77
N SER A 75 6.83 -11.68 -22.41
CA SER A 75 6.76 -11.54 -23.87
C SER A 75 8.12 -11.22 -24.54
N LEU A 76 9.16 -10.97 -23.75
CA LEU A 76 10.50 -10.66 -24.24
C LEU A 76 11.30 -11.94 -24.55
N PRO A 77 12.06 -11.98 -25.66
CA PRO A 77 12.86 -13.14 -26.04
C PRO A 77 13.77 -13.58 -24.90
N LEU A 78 13.94 -14.90 -24.74
CA LEU A 78 14.75 -15.58 -23.72
C LEU A 78 16.23 -15.14 -23.66
N TYR A 79 16.67 -14.35 -24.63
CA TYR A 79 18.02 -13.83 -24.80
C TYR A 79 17.95 -12.33 -25.08
N PRO A 80 18.71 -11.46 -24.38
CA PRO A 80 19.70 -11.74 -23.33
C PRO A 80 19.13 -11.79 -21.89
N PRO A 81 19.84 -12.42 -20.93
CA PRO A 81 19.37 -12.64 -19.55
C PRO A 81 19.26 -11.38 -18.67
N ALA A 82 19.88 -10.26 -19.06
CA ALA A 82 19.95 -9.05 -18.24
C ALA A 82 18.60 -8.30 -18.12
N THR A 83 17.76 -8.34 -19.16
CA THR A 83 16.43 -7.70 -19.12
C THR A 83 15.47 -8.41 -18.16
N ARG A 84 15.59 -9.74 -18.04
CA ARG A 84 14.80 -10.54 -17.10
C ARG A 84 15.05 -10.21 -15.63
N LEU A 85 16.27 -9.83 -15.27
CA LEU A 85 16.57 -9.44 -13.89
C LEU A 85 15.79 -8.18 -13.51
N ASN A 86 15.76 -7.19 -14.41
CA ASN A 86 14.99 -5.96 -14.20
C ASN A 86 13.48 -6.22 -14.20
N ASP A 87 12.96 -7.04 -15.11
CA ASP A 87 11.52 -7.37 -15.15
C ASP A 87 11.08 -8.13 -13.89
N ASN A 88 11.91 -9.05 -13.39
CA ASN A 88 11.68 -9.75 -12.13
C ASN A 88 11.75 -8.81 -10.93
N LEU A 89 12.67 -7.84 -10.92
CA LEU A 89 12.74 -6.81 -9.87
C LEU A 89 11.51 -5.90 -9.88
N VAL A 90 11.02 -5.52 -11.06
CA VAL A 90 9.79 -4.72 -11.20
C VAL A 90 8.58 -5.52 -10.73
N ALA A 91 8.45 -6.78 -11.13
CA ALA A 91 7.38 -7.66 -10.66
C ALA A 91 7.44 -7.87 -9.14
N HIS A 92 8.64 -8.04 -8.58
CA HIS A 92 8.85 -8.12 -7.12
C HIS A 92 8.43 -6.84 -6.41
N HIS A 93 8.82 -5.66 -6.91
CA HIS A 93 8.43 -4.39 -6.34
C HIS A 93 6.91 -4.16 -6.39
N ILE A 94 6.27 -4.42 -7.54
CA ILE A 94 4.82 -4.23 -7.71
C ILE A 94 4.05 -5.25 -6.87
N GLY A 95 4.42 -6.52 -6.92
CA GLY A 95 3.76 -7.58 -6.15
C GLY A 95 3.93 -7.40 -4.64
N GLY A 96 5.15 -7.12 -4.18
CA GLY A 96 5.43 -6.83 -2.77
C GLY A 96 4.67 -5.61 -2.27
N LEU A 97 4.62 -4.53 -3.07
CA LEU A 97 3.85 -3.33 -2.73
C LEU A 97 2.34 -3.63 -2.69
N ALA A 98 1.81 -4.42 -3.61
CA ALA A 98 0.39 -4.81 -3.63
C ALA A 98 -0.03 -5.51 -2.33
N ILE A 99 0.77 -6.49 -1.88
CA ILE A 99 0.53 -7.24 -0.64
C ILE A 99 0.56 -6.31 0.56
N TRP A 100 1.58 -5.45 0.67
CA TRP A 100 1.70 -4.51 1.78
C TRP A 100 0.57 -3.49 1.82
N VAL A 101 0.20 -2.91 0.68
CA VAL A 101 -0.90 -1.93 0.62
C VAL A 101 -2.23 -2.59 0.96
N HIS A 102 -2.46 -3.84 0.55
CA HIS A 102 -3.64 -4.61 0.93
C HIS A 102 -3.67 -4.89 2.45
N PHE A 103 -2.55 -5.32 3.02
CA PHE A 103 -2.41 -5.52 4.47
C PHE A 103 -2.66 -4.22 5.26
N LEU A 104 -2.05 -3.11 4.83
CA LEU A 104 -2.24 -1.81 5.47
C LEU A 104 -3.69 -1.32 5.35
N ALA A 105 -4.35 -1.53 4.21
CA ALA A 105 -5.77 -1.24 4.06
C ALA A 105 -6.61 -2.02 5.09
N ALA A 106 -6.36 -3.32 5.24
CA ALA A 106 -7.04 -4.14 6.25
C ALA A 106 -6.77 -3.64 7.67
N CYS A 107 -5.52 -3.32 8.02
CA CYS A 107 -5.17 -2.80 9.34
C CYS A 107 -5.82 -1.44 9.64
N VAL A 108 -6.06 -0.61 8.63
CA VAL A 108 -6.70 0.71 8.79
C VAL A 108 -8.22 0.59 8.85
N GLU A 109 -8.82 -0.39 8.17
CA GLU A 109 -10.27 -0.63 8.19
C GLU A 109 -10.76 -1.29 9.49
N VAL A 110 -9.95 -2.11 10.17
CA VAL A 110 -10.33 -2.70 11.47
C VAL A 110 -10.46 -1.60 12.52
N ARG A 111 -11.71 -1.32 12.93
CA ARG A 111 -12.01 -0.40 14.03
C ARG A 111 -11.93 -1.15 15.36
N PRO A 112 -11.10 -0.71 16.32
CA PRO A 112 -10.95 -1.39 17.62
C PRO A 112 -12.28 -1.58 18.37
N GLY A 113 -13.24 -0.65 18.22
CA GLY A 113 -14.54 -0.73 18.88
C GLY A 113 -15.47 -1.84 18.38
N GLU A 114 -15.21 -2.42 17.20
CA GLU A 114 -15.93 -3.61 16.71
C GLU A 114 -15.32 -4.92 17.24
N SER A 115 -14.08 -4.88 17.73
CA SER A 115 -13.38 -6.05 18.29
C SER A 115 -13.68 -6.28 19.78
N ASP A 116 -13.99 -5.22 20.53
CA ASP A 116 -14.36 -5.32 21.96
C ASP A 116 -15.82 -5.74 22.20
N THR A 117 -16.63 -5.87 21.14
CA THR A 117 -18.06 -6.23 21.21
C THR A 117 -18.37 -7.64 20.70
N ALA A 118 -17.36 -8.43 20.34
CA ALA A 118 -17.49 -9.82 19.89
C ALA A 118 -17.21 -10.83 21.01
#